data_AF-F2UEF6-F1
#
_entry.id   AF-F2UEF6-F1
#
_cell.length_a   1.000
_cell.length_b   1.000
_cell.length_c   1.000
_cell.angle_alpha   90.00
_cell.angle_beta   90.00
_cell.angle_gamma   90.00
#
_symmetry.space_group_name_H-M   'P 1'
#
loop_
_entity.id
_entity.type
_entity.pdbx_description
1 polymer ?
#
loop_
_entity_poly.entity_id
_entity_poly.type
_entity_poly.pdbx_seq_one_letter_code
_entity_poly.pdbx_strand_id
1 'polypeptide(L)'
;MIELGSAVSKLAWAHPYYGQLIACAGYRGHLSIFAEEPGAELQQGQMTWAARMDFSDTHAITDLRFAPQQLGLILVACYADGFVRFLKAEAPFEPVEWRVVVSANLRGSGVPTVDWCERRTWDYVMALGAREGDHGVRLYHYDQESLYASGA
;
A
#
# COMPACT_ATOMS: atom_id res chain seq x y z
N MET A 1 -21.40 4.89 2.10
CA MET A 1 -20.59 4.24 3.15
C MET A 1 -19.90 3.05 2.52
N ILE A 2 -18.60 2.87 2.72
CA ILE A 2 -17.88 1.67 2.26
C ILE A 2 -18.02 0.62 3.36
N GLU A 3 -18.65 -0.51 3.05
CA GLU A 3 -18.77 -1.63 3.99
C GLU A 3 -17.67 -2.65 3.70
N LEU A 4 -16.74 -2.80 4.65
CA LEU A 4 -15.81 -3.91 4.66
C LEU A 4 -16.42 -5.00 5.53
N GLY A 5 -16.44 -6.25 5.06
CA GLY A 5 -16.98 -7.40 5.81
C GLY A 5 -16.17 -7.76 7.07
N SER A 6 -15.23 -6.92 7.48
CA SER A 6 -14.38 -7.09 8.65
C SER A 6 -13.96 -5.74 9.25
N ALA A 7 -13.44 -5.77 10.48
CA ALA A 7 -12.92 -4.58 11.14
C ALA A 7 -11.70 -4.02 10.40
N VAL A 8 -11.69 -2.71 10.18
CA VAL A 8 -10.61 -1.99 9.49
C VAL A 8 -9.49 -1.66 10.47
N SER A 9 -8.26 -2.02 10.13
CA SER A 9 -7.08 -1.84 10.97
C SER A 9 -6.13 -0.74 10.47
N LYS A 10 -6.13 -0.45 9.16
CA LYS A 10 -5.33 0.61 8.53
C LYS A 10 -6.09 1.23 7.36
N LEU A 11 -5.78 2.50 7.11
CA LEU A 11 -6.24 3.26 5.97
C LEU A 11 -5.04 4.00 5.37
N ALA A 12 -5.02 4.15 4.05
CA ALA A 12 -4.06 4.99 3.36
C ALA A 12 -4.74 5.70 2.20
N TRP A 13 -4.58 7.02 2.11
CA TRP A 13 -5.05 7.80 0.97
C TRP A 13 -3.98 7.86 -0.10
N ALA A 14 -4.38 7.68 -1.36
CA ALA A 14 -3.47 7.90 -2.48
C ALA A 14 -3.25 9.40 -2.69
N HIS A 15 -2.16 9.74 -3.38
CA HIS A 15 -1.94 11.10 -3.82
C HIS A 15 -3.08 11.57 -4.76
N PRO A 16 -3.64 12.79 -4.60
CA PRO A 16 -4.83 13.24 -5.33
C PRO A 16 -4.64 13.32 -6.85
N TYR A 17 -3.40 13.28 -7.33
CA TYR A 17 -3.09 13.20 -8.76
C TYR A 17 -3.74 11.99 -9.46
N TYR A 18 -3.93 10.89 -8.74
CA TYR A 18 -4.58 9.68 -9.28
C TYR A 18 -6.10 9.71 -9.14
N GLY A 19 -6.66 10.79 -8.61
CA GLY A 19 -8.06 10.88 -8.17
C GLY A 19 -8.21 10.57 -6.68
N GLN A 20 -9.45 10.32 -6.26
CA GLN A 20 -9.77 10.00 -4.86
C GLN A 20 -9.74 8.48 -4.68
N LEU A 21 -8.62 7.97 -4.16
CA LEU A 21 -8.48 6.57 -3.79
C LEU A 21 -8.11 6.41 -2.32
N ILE A 22 -8.67 5.36 -1.73
CA ILE A 22 -8.33 4.92 -0.37
C ILE A 22 -8.07 3.42 -0.36
N ALA A 23 -6.96 3.02 0.26
CA ALA A 23 -6.65 1.64 0.59
C ALA A 23 -7.04 1.35 2.04
N CYS A 24 -7.58 0.16 2.28
CA CYS A 24 -8.08 -0.28 3.57
C CYS A 24 -7.53 -1.67 3.90
N ALA A 25 -6.91 -1.83 5.07
CA ALA A 25 -6.58 -3.15 5.61
C ALA A 25 -7.67 -3.61 6.56
N GLY A 26 -8.18 -4.83 6.36
CA GLY A 26 -9.14 -5.51 7.21
C GLY A 26 -8.51 -6.59 8.09
N TYR A 27 -9.36 -7.51 8.55
CA TYR A 27 -8.95 -8.65 9.37
C TYR A 27 -8.10 -9.66 8.56
N ARG A 28 -7.11 -10.29 9.22
CA ARG A 28 -6.28 -11.39 8.68
C ARG A 28 -5.53 -11.11 7.37
N GLY A 29 -5.38 -9.85 6.97
CA GLY A 29 -4.66 -9.49 5.75
C GLY A 29 -5.54 -9.19 4.54
N HIS A 30 -6.85 -9.04 4.76
CA HIS A 30 -7.75 -8.45 3.77
C HIS A 30 -7.27 -7.03 3.42
N LEU A 31 -7.18 -6.73 2.14
CA LEU A 31 -6.74 -5.45 1.60
C LEU A 31 -7.67 -5.06 0.45
N SER A 32 -8.32 -3.92 0.58
CA SER A 32 -9.17 -3.39 -0.47
C SER A 32 -8.72 -1.99 -0.88
N ILE A 33 -8.87 -1.66 -2.15
CA ILE A 33 -8.68 -0.30 -2.66
C ILE A 33 -10.02 0.16 -3.25
N PHE A 34 -10.44 1.36 -2.89
CA PHE A 34 -11.65 1.98 -3.41
C PHE A 34 -11.30 3.27 -4.14
N ALA A 35 -12.05 3.57 -5.20
CA ALA A 35 -11.97 4.84 -5.91
C ALA A 35 -13.35 5.50 -5.94
N GLU A 36 -13.36 6.84 -5.91
CA GLU A 36 -14.57 7.63 -6.14
C GLU A 36 -14.92 7.63 -7.63
N GLU A 37 -16.19 7.37 -7.95
CA GLU A 37 -16.72 7.33 -9.31
C GLU A 37 -18.09 8.02 -9.39
N PRO A 38 -18.48 8.51 -10.58
CA PRO A 38 -19.85 8.94 -10.80
C PRO A 38 -20.83 7.80 -10.54
N GLY A 39 -21.87 8.06 -9.76
CA GLY A 39 -22.96 7.12 -9.53
C GLY A 39 -23.67 6.74 -10.84
N ALA A 40 -24.27 5.55 -10.84
CA ALA A 40 -25.03 5.03 -11.97
C ALA A 40 -26.15 6.00 -12.40
N GLU A 41 -26.69 5.85 -13.61
CA GLU A 41 -27.65 6.78 -14.23
C GLU A 41 -28.87 7.14 -13.35
N LEU A 42 -29.27 6.27 -12.43
CA LEU A 42 -30.36 6.50 -11.48
C LEU A 42 -30.00 7.47 -10.33
N GLN A 43 -28.72 7.80 -10.18
CA GLN A 43 -28.13 8.66 -9.14
C GLN A 43 -27.25 9.76 -9.76
N GLN A 44 -27.70 10.33 -10.89
CA GLN A 44 -26.98 11.42 -11.56
C GLN A 44 -26.63 12.55 -10.57
N GLY A 45 -25.32 12.80 -10.43
CA GLY A 45 -24.76 13.84 -9.56
C GLY A 45 -24.25 13.36 -8.19
N GLN A 46 -24.47 12.09 -7.83
CA GLN A 46 -23.93 11.51 -6.61
C GLN A 46 -22.64 10.75 -6.90
N MET A 47 -21.59 10.99 -6.11
CA MET A 47 -20.37 10.17 -6.17
C MET A 47 -20.54 8.91 -5.34
N THR A 48 -20.11 7.78 -5.89
CA THR A 48 -20.08 6.47 -5.23
C THR A 48 -18.65 5.98 -5.10
N TRP A 49 -18.44 4.98 -4.24
CA TRP A 49 -17.13 4.35 -4.05
C TRP A 49 -17.19 2.93 -4.59
N ALA A 50 -16.33 2.61 -5.55
CA ALA A 50 -16.26 1.28 -6.13
C ALA A 50 -14.96 0.58 -5.71
N ALA A 51 -15.03 -0.72 -5.45
CA ALA A 51 -13.86 -1.54 -5.19
C ALA A 51 -13.04 -1.71 -6.48
N ARG A 52 -11.77 -1.32 -6.41
CA ARG A 52 -10.78 -1.40 -7.49
C ARG A 52 -9.79 -2.55 -7.31
N MET A 53 -9.63 -2.99 -6.07
CA MET A 53 -8.85 -4.16 -5.73
C MET A 53 -9.46 -4.79 -4.48
N ASP A 54 -9.48 -6.11 -4.44
CA ASP A 54 -9.71 -6.88 -3.22
C ASP A 54 -8.69 -8.02 -3.21
N PHE A 55 -7.86 -8.04 -2.19
CA PHE A 55 -6.78 -8.98 -1.99
C PHE A 55 -6.87 -9.55 -0.58
N SER A 56 -6.66 -10.85 -0.42
CA SER A 56 -6.66 -11.50 0.88
C SER A 56 -5.38 -12.29 1.09
N ASP A 57 -4.72 -12.03 2.21
CA ASP A 57 -3.61 -12.85 2.71
C ASP A 57 -4.05 -13.69 3.92
N THR A 58 -3.14 -14.53 4.40
CA THR A 58 -3.25 -15.28 5.66
C THR A 58 -2.74 -14.47 6.86
N HIS A 59 -1.80 -13.55 6.65
CA HIS A 59 -1.18 -12.77 7.72
C HIS A 59 -1.78 -11.36 7.80
N ALA A 60 -1.94 -10.86 9.03
CA ALA A 60 -2.46 -9.52 9.25
C ALA A 60 -1.53 -8.44 8.66
N ILE A 61 -2.13 -7.40 8.08
CA ILE A 61 -1.41 -6.22 7.63
C ILE A 61 -1.12 -5.33 8.84
N THR A 62 0.15 -5.01 9.03
CA THR A 62 0.66 -4.18 10.12
C THR A 62 0.70 -2.71 9.75
N ASP A 63 0.93 -2.38 8.48
CA ASP A 63 0.91 -1.00 7.97
C ASP A 63 0.64 -0.92 6.46
N LEU A 64 0.09 0.21 6.02
CA LEU A 64 -0.22 0.53 4.62
C LEU A 64 0.23 1.94 4.27
N ARG A 65 0.93 2.10 3.14
CA ARG A 65 1.31 3.42 2.61
C ARG A 65 1.35 3.44 1.10
N PHE A 66 0.75 4.45 0.48
CA PHE A 66 1.04 4.76 -0.92
C PHE A 66 2.45 5.32 -1.07
N ALA A 67 3.12 4.94 -2.14
CA ALA A 67 4.42 5.47 -2.51
C ALA A 67 4.30 6.92 -3.02
N PRO A 68 5.39 7.70 -2.98
CA PRO A 68 5.46 9.00 -3.64
C PRO A 68 4.97 8.97 -5.09
N GLN A 69 4.20 9.97 -5.51
CA GLN A 69 3.53 10.02 -6.83
C GLN A 69 4.51 9.82 -8.01
N GLN A 70 5.75 10.27 -7.87
CA GLN A 70 6.76 10.16 -8.91
C GLN A 70 7.15 8.70 -9.23
N LEU A 71 6.84 7.75 -8.35
CA LEU A 71 7.02 6.32 -8.55
C LEU A 71 5.85 5.64 -9.29
N GLY A 72 4.76 6.39 -9.52
CA GLY A 72 3.50 5.84 -9.98
C GLY A 72 2.58 5.46 -8.82
N LEU A 73 1.43 4.89 -9.15
CA LEU A 73 0.44 4.45 -8.17
C LEU A 73 0.85 3.08 -7.60
N ILE A 74 1.63 3.12 -6.52
CA ILE A 74 2.11 1.94 -5.79
C ILE A 74 1.61 1.99 -4.35
N LEU A 75 1.03 0.88 -3.88
CA LEU A 75 0.67 0.66 -2.49
C LEU A 75 1.66 -0.31 -1.86
N VAL A 76 2.22 0.06 -0.71
CA VAL A 76 3.05 -0.81 0.12
C VAL A 76 2.21 -1.36 1.27
N ALA A 77 2.24 -2.68 1.42
CA ALA A 77 1.63 -3.41 2.52
C ALA A 77 2.68 -4.19 3.31
N CYS A 78 2.73 -3.94 4.62
CA CYS A 78 3.57 -4.69 5.56
C CYS A 78 2.72 -5.76 6.24
N TYR A 79 3.27 -6.95 6.40
CA TYR A 79 2.59 -8.11 6.97
C TYR A 79 3.26 -8.59 8.26
N ALA A 80 2.46 -9.18 9.15
CA ALA A 80 2.91 -9.67 10.45
C ALA A 80 3.95 -10.80 10.36
N ASP A 81 4.02 -11.52 9.24
CA ASP A 81 5.04 -12.54 8.96
C ASP A 81 6.40 -11.97 8.49
N GLY A 82 6.50 -10.64 8.39
CA GLY A 82 7.70 -9.94 7.95
C GLY A 82 7.80 -9.74 6.43
N PHE A 83 6.78 -10.11 5.66
CA PHE A 83 6.72 -9.74 4.25
C PHE A 83 6.34 -8.27 4.07
N VAL A 84 6.96 -7.66 3.07
CA VAL A 84 6.54 -6.37 2.52
C VAL A 84 6.22 -6.58 1.05
N ARG A 85 5.04 -6.12 0.62
CA ARG A 85 4.57 -6.24 -0.75
C ARG A 85 4.25 -4.89 -1.35
N PHE A 86 4.69 -4.69 -2.58
CA PHE A 86 4.45 -3.49 -3.36
C PHE A 86 3.46 -3.86 -4.45
N LEU A 87 2.27 -3.28 -4.41
CA LEU A 87 1.24 -3.47 -5.41
C LEU A 87 1.21 -2.24 -6.32
N LYS A 88 1.46 -2.42 -7.60
CA LYS A 88 1.47 -1.33 -8.60
C LYS A 88 0.23 -1.46 -9.48
N ALA A 89 -0.49 -0.37 -9.67
CA ALA A 89 -1.56 -0.31 -10.67
C ALA A 89 -0.94 -0.33 -12.08
N GLU A 90 -1.46 -1.19 -12.96
CA GLU A 90 -1.03 -1.23 -14.38
C GLU A 90 -1.42 0.06 -15.10
N ALA A 91 -2.60 0.59 -14.80
CA ALA A 91 -3.11 1.86 -15.29
C ALA A 91 -3.43 2.81 -14.11
N PRO A 92 -2.58 3.82 -13.82
CA PRO A 92 -2.75 4.66 -12.62
C PRO A 92 -4.04 5.49 -12.57
N PHE A 93 -4.62 5.82 -13.72
CA PHE A 93 -5.85 6.63 -13.83
C PHE A 93 -7.11 5.77 -14.00
N GLU A 94 -6.94 4.47 -14.18
CA GLU A 94 -8.02 3.49 -14.21
C GLU A 94 -7.55 2.21 -13.52
N PRO A 95 -7.37 2.24 -12.19
CA PRO A 95 -6.59 1.23 -11.49
C PRO A 95 -7.44 0.00 -11.17
N VAL A 96 -7.90 -0.69 -12.21
CA VAL A 96 -8.67 -1.94 -12.11
C VAL A 96 -7.75 -3.15 -11.93
N GLU A 97 -6.53 -3.06 -12.47
CA GLU A 97 -5.55 -4.13 -12.42
C GLU A 97 -4.34 -3.70 -11.60
N TRP A 98 -4.01 -4.53 -10.61
CA TRP A 98 -2.87 -4.34 -9.71
C TRP A 98 -1.98 -5.57 -9.75
N ARG A 99 -0.67 -5.36 -9.85
CA ARG A 99 0.32 -6.44 -9.78
C ARG A 99 1.23 -6.28 -8.58
N VAL A 100 1.67 -7.40 -8.02
CA VAL A 100 2.75 -7.40 -7.04
C VAL A 100 4.08 -7.24 -7.78
N VAL A 101 4.75 -6.11 -7.61
CA VAL A 101 6.07 -5.83 -8.21
C VAL A 101 7.22 -6.19 -7.30
N VAL A 102 7.00 -6.14 -5.98
CA VAL A 102 7.98 -6.58 -4.97
C VAL A 102 7.26 -7.43 -3.95
N SER A 103 7.87 -8.56 -3.60
CA SER A 103 7.47 -9.40 -2.46
C SER A 103 8.73 -9.85 -1.73
N ALA A 104 9.14 -9.07 -0.73
CA ALA A 104 10.36 -9.30 0.01
C ALA A 104 10.05 -9.75 1.44
N ASN A 105 10.68 -10.83 1.89
CA ASN A 105 10.64 -11.20 3.30
C ASN A 105 11.84 -10.56 4.01
N LEU A 106 11.57 -9.62 4.89
CA LEU A 106 12.59 -8.88 5.62
C LEU A 106 12.84 -9.51 6.99
N ARG A 107 12.96 -10.86 7.00
CA ARG A 107 12.92 -11.80 8.16
C ARG A 107 13.46 -11.21 9.47
N GLY A 108 12.74 -11.54 10.55
CA GLY A 108 13.15 -11.38 11.95
C GLY A 108 12.34 -10.37 12.76
N SER A 109 11.42 -9.62 12.14
CA SER A 109 10.93 -8.37 12.73
C SER A 109 9.44 -8.05 12.57
N GLY A 110 8.61 -8.92 11.99
CA GLY A 110 7.17 -8.62 11.78
C GLY A 110 6.88 -7.15 11.43
N VAL A 111 7.37 -6.67 10.28
CA VAL A 111 7.51 -5.25 9.90
C VAL A 111 6.35 -4.38 10.41
N PRO A 112 6.48 -3.68 11.55
CA PRO A 112 5.36 -2.98 12.18
C PRO A 112 4.87 -1.78 11.39
N THR A 113 5.76 -1.07 10.70
CA THR A 113 5.45 0.21 10.09
C THR A 113 6.39 0.55 8.95
N VAL A 114 5.87 1.32 8.01
CA VAL A 114 6.58 1.82 6.84
C VAL A 114 6.31 3.31 6.68
N ASP A 115 7.34 4.04 6.27
CA ASP A 115 7.20 5.41 5.81
C ASP A 115 8.20 5.76 4.71
N TRP A 116 7.86 6.75 3.90
CA TRP A 116 8.67 7.18 2.76
C TRP A 116 9.42 8.47 3.05
N CYS A 117 10.70 8.51 2.71
CA CYS A 117 11.44 9.75 2.60
C CYS A 117 11.28 10.29 1.18
N GLU A 118 10.44 11.31 1.02
CA GLU A 118 10.26 12.02 -0.24
C GLU A 118 11.50 12.86 -0.57
N ARG A 119 12.43 12.30 -1.34
CA ARG A 119 13.54 13.05 -1.95
C ARG A 119 13.18 13.43 -3.39
N ARG A 120 13.65 14.60 -3.82
CA ARG A 120 13.53 15.09 -5.21
C ARG A 120 14.45 14.36 -6.21
N THR A 121 15.35 13.50 -5.72
CA THR A 121 16.36 12.81 -6.53
C THR A 121 16.01 11.34 -6.74
N TRP A 122 16.57 10.73 -7.78
CA TRP A 122 16.19 9.44 -8.39
C TRP A 122 16.08 8.21 -7.48
N ASP A 123 16.60 8.26 -6.25
CA ASP A 123 16.52 7.17 -5.27
C ASP A 123 15.48 7.49 -4.18
N TYR A 124 14.42 6.68 -4.11
CA TYR A 124 13.44 6.78 -3.02
C TYR A 124 13.90 5.91 -1.86
N VAL A 125 14.05 6.55 -0.71
CA VAL A 125 14.39 5.85 0.54
C VAL A 125 13.10 5.61 1.30
N MET A 126 12.88 4.36 1.71
CA MET A 126 11.80 3.95 2.57
C MET A 126 12.38 3.55 3.93
N ALA A 127 11.79 4.03 5.00
CA ALA A 127 12.09 3.58 6.34
C ALA A 127 11.11 2.46 6.72
N LEU A 128 11.64 1.35 7.21
CA LEU A 128 10.87 0.25 7.78
C LEU A 128 11.24 0.09 9.24
N GLY A 129 10.24 0.14 10.11
CA GLY A 129 10.37 -0.25 11.50
C GLY A 129 10.39 -1.77 11.62
N ALA A 130 11.12 -2.29 12.60
CA ALA A 130 11.18 -3.71 12.97
C ALA A 130 10.57 -3.92 14.37
N ARG A 131 9.81 -4.99 14.55
CA ARG A 131 9.21 -5.46 15.81
C ARG A 131 9.74 -6.88 16.11
N GLU A 132 10.64 -6.93 17.09
CA GLU A 132 11.20 -8.13 17.74
C GLU A 132 12.66 -8.44 17.36
N GLY A 133 13.52 -8.63 18.37
CA GLY A 133 14.97 -8.89 18.26
C GLY A 133 15.84 -7.71 17.84
N ASP A 134 15.36 -6.86 16.94
CA ASP A 134 16.05 -5.68 16.43
C ASP A 134 15.14 -4.47 16.68
N HIS A 135 15.37 -3.72 17.77
CA HIS A 135 14.63 -2.49 18.10
C HIS A 135 15.01 -1.32 17.16
N GLY A 136 15.39 -1.62 15.92
CA GLY A 136 15.98 -0.71 14.96
C GLY A 136 14.99 -0.22 13.91
N VAL A 137 15.32 0.92 13.33
CA VAL A 137 14.77 1.37 12.05
C VAL A 137 15.76 0.98 10.97
N ARG A 138 15.29 0.33 9.93
CA ARG A 138 16.11 -0.01 8.76
C ARG A 138 15.69 0.85 7.58
N LEU A 139 16.69 1.37 6.88
CA LEU A 139 16.48 2.13 5.66
C LEU A 139 16.67 1.21 4.47
N TYR A 140 15.71 1.26 3.56
CA TYR A 140 15.72 0.55 2.30
C TYR A 140 15.62 1.56 1.16
N HIS A 141 16.29 1.25 0.06
CA HIS A 141 16.16 1.96 -1.19
C HIS A 141 15.27 1.15 -2.13
N TYR A 142 14.41 1.85 -2.86
CA TYR A 142 13.55 1.28 -3.88
C TYR A 142 13.88 1.89 -5.25
N ASP A 143 14.29 1.05 -6.20
CA ASP A 143 14.68 1.44 -7.57
C ASP A 143 13.59 1.13 -8.62
N GLN A 144 12.34 0.96 -8.18
CA GLN A 144 11.18 0.55 -8.98
C GLN A 144 11.09 -0.96 -9.29
N GLU A 145 12.16 -1.72 -9.11
CA GLU A 145 12.19 -3.16 -9.39
C GLU A 145 12.51 -3.99 -8.15
N SER A 146 13.34 -3.47 -7.25
CA SER A 146 13.91 -4.18 -6.11
C SER A 146 14.04 -3.30 -4.87
N LEU A 147 14.14 -3.96 -3.71
CA LEU A 147 14.46 -3.34 -2.43
C LEU A 147 15.83 -3.78 -1.97
N TYR A 148 16.69 -2.82 -1.61
CA TYR A 148 18.00 -3.10 -1.03
C TYR A 148 18.24 -2.25 0.23
N ALA A 149 18.94 -2.80 1.22
CA ALA A 149 19.21 -2.11 2.48
C ALA A 149 20.31 -1.06 2.31
N SER A 150 20.18 0.09 2.98
CA SER A 150 21.26 1.08 3.04
C SER A 150 22.46 0.51 3.81
N GLY A 151 23.65 0.46 3.19
CA GLY A 151 24.90 0.07 3.86
C GLY A 151 25.21 -1.43 3.89
N ALA A 152 24.63 -2.22 2.97
CA ALA A 152 25.08 -3.58 2.67
C ALA A 152 26.31 -3.60 1.74
#